data_AF-A0A820F198-F1
#
_entry.id   AF-A0A820F198-F1
#
_cell.length_a   1.000
_cell.length_b   1.000
_cell.length_c   1.000
_cell.angle_alpha   90.00
_cell.angle_beta   90.00
_cell.angle_gamma   90.00
#
_symmetry.space_group_name_H-M   'P 1'
#
loop_
_entity.id
_entity.type
_entity.pdbx_description
1 polymer ?
#
loop_
_entity_poly.entity_id
_entity_poly.type
_entity_poly.pdbx_seq_one_letter_code
_entity_poly.pdbx_strand_id
1 'polypeptide(L)'
;EKKLRTILPSTMNLDELRDIAILMHKIMSIDIVQSLWIVYRKYGVEKIQSKRPINESDTKIWPKEVSSLMGQLKNDNIIDESSCLVFVNQCLQELYNKKENYRRELNVKTSRLSGYNRSIEYTIEKFVQQVLQSLHIEINEHIATVQYHYTDIIFQQTYFAQNPNANQIQLMKHICKLKYSQEMTKCEVKLLKEKISLHLISHRFEHESIIKLSWIKSIRESRTRQELYKQYKNVAEQARSNMMIAYMECAEGQKQQYQKHYDVAMKELHDIQKMHPSNQQLTETMWNLIQKR
;
A
#
# COMPACT_ATOMS: atom_id res chain seq x y z
N GLU A 1 6.70 -19.08 -22.42
CA GLU A 1 7.89 -19.65 -23.10
C GLU A 1 8.00 -19.31 -24.60
N LYS A 2 6.94 -19.42 -25.43
CA LYS A 2 7.05 -19.17 -26.89
C LYS A 2 7.37 -17.72 -27.34
N LYS A 3 7.17 -16.69 -26.51
CA LYS A 3 7.43 -15.28 -26.88
C LYS A 3 8.85 -14.77 -26.58
N LEU A 4 9.66 -15.50 -25.80
CA LEU A 4 11.03 -15.10 -25.44
C LEU A 4 12.08 -15.57 -26.48
N ARG A 5 11.75 -16.55 -27.32
CA ARG A 5 12.70 -17.16 -28.27
C ARG A 5 12.94 -16.35 -29.55
N THR A 6 12.12 -15.33 -29.83
CA THR A 6 12.24 -14.52 -31.06
C THR A 6 13.11 -13.28 -30.91
N ILE A 7 13.57 -12.95 -29.69
CA ILE A 7 14.29 -11.69 -29.39
C ILE A 7 15.73 -11.96 -28.93
N LEU A 8 16.04 -13.17 -28.47
CA LEU A 8 17.36 -13.50 -27.92
C LEU A 8 18.30 -14.03 -29.02
N PRO A 9 19.52 -13.46 -29.15
CA PRO A 9 20.58 -14.06 -29.96
C PRO A 9 20.84 -15.50 -29.50
N SER A 10 21.09 -16.41 -30.44
CA SER A 10 21.32 -17.85 -30.20
C SER A 10 22.52 -18.18 -29.31
N THR A 11 23.34 -17.19 -28.96
CA THR A 11 24.56 -17.30 -28.14
C THR A 11 24.43 -16.70 -26.74
N MET A 12 23.25 -16.18 -26.36
CA MET A 12 23.09 -15.43 -25.12
C MET A 12 22.93 -16.34 -23.90
N ASN A 13 23.75 -16.11 -22.86
CA ASN A 13 23.69 -16.89 -21.63
C ASN A 13 22.44 -16.52 -20.80
N LEU A 14 21.51 -17.48 -20.68
CA LEU A 14 20.26 -17.30 -19.95
C LEU A 14 20.47 -17.11 -18.43
N ASP A 15 21.53 -17.69 -17.86
CA ASP A 15 21.83 -17.52 -16.43
C ASP A 15 22.32 -16.10 -16.14
N GLU A 16 23.09 -15.50 -17.05
CA GLU A 16 23.52 -14.10 -16.92
C GLU A 16 22.34 -13.12 -17.04
N LEU A 17 21.38 -13.41 -17.93
CA LEU A 17 20.13 -12.64 -18.02
C LEU A 17 19.27 -12.77 -16.76
N ARG A 18 19.25 -13.96 -16.15
CA ARG A 18 18.55 -14.18 -14.88
C ARG A 18 19.18 -13.37 -13.75
N ASP A 19 20.50 -13.34 -13.66
CA ASP A 19 21.21 -12.52 -12.68
C ASP A 19 20.92 -11.02 -12.85
N ILE A 20 20.90 -10.55 -14.10
CA ILE A 20 20.49 -9.17 -14.42
C ILE A 20 19.05 -8.92 -13.93
N ALA A 21 18.11 -9.82 -14.22
CA ALA A 21 16.72 -9.70 -13.77
C ALA A 21 16.61 -9.67 -12.23
N ILE A 22 17.42 -10.47 -11.51
CA ILE A 22 17.47 -10.47 -10.05
C ILE A 22 17.98 -9.12 -9.52
N LEU A 23 19.01 -8.54 -10.13
CA LEU A 23 19.53 -7.23 -9.72
C LEU A 23 18.54 -6.11 -9.97
N MET A 24 17.88 -6.11 -11.13
CA MET A 24 16.81 -5.16 -11.44
C MET A 24 15.65 -5.30 -10.48
N HIS A 25 15.24 -6.52 -10.14
CA HIS A 25 14.24 -6.79 -9.11
C HIS A 25 14.63 -6.21 -7.76
N LYS A 26 15.86 -6.43 -7.30
CA LYS A 26 16.37 -5.88 -6.03
C LYS A 26 16.36 -4.35 -6.02
N ILE A 27 16.83 -3.72 -7.11
CA ILE A 27 16.84 -2.25 -7.25
C ILE A 27 15.42 -1.70 -7.19
N MET A 28 14.51 -2.25 -7.99
CA MET A 28 13.12 -1.79 -8.06
C MET A 28 12.35 -2.06 -6.75
N SER A 29 12.62 -3.18 -6.06
CA SER A 29 12.07 -3.44 -4.74
C SER A 29 12.50 -2.38 -3.73
N ILE A 30 13.78 -1.99 -3.75
CA ILE A 30 14.30 -0.92 -2.90
C ILE A 30 13.61 0.41 -3.23
N ASP A 31 13.41 0.74 -4.51
CA ASP A 31 12.70 1.96 -4.92
C ASP A 31 11.28 2.02 -4.35
N ILE A 32 10.55 0.90 -4.44
CA ILE A 32 9.21 0.80 -3.87
C ILE A 32 9.28 1.01 -2.35
N VAL A 33 10.13 0.28 -1.63
CA VAL A 33 10.22 0.41 -0.16
C VAL A 33 10.70 1.80 0.27
N GLN A 34 11.67 2.39 -0.42
CA GLN A 34 12.15 3.76 -0.14
C GLN A 34 11.02 4.79 -0.24
N SER A 35 10.07 4.62 -1.16
CA SER A 35 8.94 5.55 -1.28
C SER A 35 8.12 5.66 0.03
N LEU A 36 7.93 4.56 0.76
CA LEU A 36 7.27 4.56 2.06
C LEU A 36 8.10 5.31 3.12
N TRP A 37 9.40 5.03 3.19
CA TRP A 37 10.28 5.69 4.17
C TRP A 37 10.43 7.19 3.91
N ILE A 38 10.39 7.62 2.65
CA ILE A 38 10.35 9.03 2.28
C ILE A 38 9.07 9.68 2.81
N VAL A 39 7.93 9.00 2.69
CA VAL A 39 6.65 9.45 3.23
C VAL A 39 6.69 9.54 4.76
N TYR A 40 7.25 8.53 5.45
CA TYR A 40 7.47 8.58 6.89
C TYR A 40 8.33 9.77 7.32
N ARG A 41 9.45 9.99 6.61
CA ARG A 41 10.33 11.14 6.87
C ARG A 41 9.61 12.47 6.67
N LYS A 42 8.85 12.61 5.58
CA LYS A 42 8.10 13.83 5.27
C LYS A 42 7.18 14.20 6.43
N TYR A 43 6.34 13.26 6.86
CA TYR A 43 5.35 13.52 7.90
C TYR A 43 5.93 13.61 9.31
N GLY A 44 7.01 12.88 9.61
CA GLY A 44 7.71 13.00 10.88
C GLY A 44 8.55 14.27 11.03
N VAL A 45 8.84 14.99 9.93
CA VAL A 45 9.59 16.26 9.95
C VAL A 45 8.67 17.47 9.84
N GLU A 46 7.53 17.34 9.16
CA GLU A 46 6.53 18.40 9.10
C GLU A 46 5.97 18.66 10.52
N LYS A 47 6.17 19.88 11.02
CA LYS A 47 5.48 20.34 12.24
C LYS A 47 4.03 20.59 11.92
N ILE A 48 3.13 20.16 12.80
CA ILE A 48 1.76 20.63 12.73
C ILE A 48 1.74 22.06 13.26
N GLN A 49 1.60 23.04 12.38
CA GLN A 49 1.51 24.44 12.76
C GLN A 49 0.14 24.73 13.39
N SER A 50 0.00 24.56 14.71
CA SER A 50 -1.17 25.04 15.43
C SER A 50 -0.99 26.51 15.83
N LYS A 51 -1.79 27.43 15.28
CA LYS A 51 -1.74 28.88 15.58
C LYS A 51 -2.33 29.29 16.94
N ARG A 52 -2.46 28.39 17.93
CA ARG A 52 -2.92 28.75 19.29
C ARG A 52 -2.04 28.08 20.35
N PRO A 53 -1.79 28.76 21.48
CA PRO A 53 -1.06 28.19 22.60
C PRO A 53 -2.02 27.27 23.36
N ILE A 54 -2.05 25.99 22.99
CA ILE A 54 -2.45 24.95 23.93
C ILE A 54 -1.14 24.49 24.55
N ASN A 55 -1.06 24.57 25.88
CA ASN A 55 0.11 24.17 26.66
C ASN A 55 0.62 22.79 26.19
N GLU A 56 1.91 22.75 25.85
CA GLU A 56 2.76 21.56 25.76
C GLU A 56 2.26 20.43 24.85
N SER A 57 2.43 20.60 23.54
CA SER A 57 3.49 19.86 22.83
C SER A 57 3.54 20.22 21.36
N ASP A 58 4.71 20.70 20.95
CA ASP A 58 5.16 20.96 19.58
C ASP A 58 5.38 19.61 18.85
N THR A 59 4.44 18.66 19.00
CA THR A 59 4.64 17.24 18.72
C THR A 59 4.74 16.97 17.22
N LYS A 60 5.90 16.50 16.79
CA LYS A 60 6.02 15.80 15.51
C LYS A 60 5.27 14.48 15.63
N ILE A 61 4.37 14.24 14.69
CA ILE A 61 3.61 13.00 14.66
C ILE A 61 4.32 12.02 13.76
N TRP A 62 5.01 11.09 14.40
CA TRP A 62 5.57 9.94 13.71
C TRP A 62 4.46 8.93 13.38
N PRO A 63 4.46 8.35 12.17
CA PRO A 63 3.63 7.20 11.86
C PRO A 63 3.83 6.10 12.91
N LYS A 64 2.74 5.45 13.33
CA LYS A 64 2.74 4.47 14.43
C LYS A 64 3.70 3.33 14.18
N GLU A 65 3.90 2.96 12.92
CA GLU A 65 4.81 1.93 12.46
C GLU A 65 6.27 2.29 12.79
N VAL A 66 6.66 3.55 12.59
CA VAL A 66 8.00 4.05 12.93
C VAL A 66 8.21 4.00 14.45
N SER A 67 7.23 4.47 15.23
CA SER A 67 7.29 4.40 16.69
C SER A 67 7.32 2.95 17.18
N SER A 68 6.52 2.05 16.60
CA SER A 68 6.50 0.63 16.96
C SER A 68 7.83 -0.05 16.68
N LEU A 69 8.44 0.19 15.51
CA LEU A 69 9.75 -0.36 15.16
C LEU A 69 10.85 0.18 16.09
N MET A 70 10.78 1.46 16.44
CA MET A 70 11.70 2.07 17.40
C MET A 70 11.55 1.50 18.81
N GLY A 71 10.31 1.28 19.27
CA GLY A 71 10.03 0.68 20.58
C GLY A 71 10.46 -0.79 20.69
N GLN A 72 10.58 -1.51 19.56
CA GLN A 72 11.17 -2.85 19.55
C GLN A 72 12.70 -2.82 19.64
N LEU A 73 13.34 -1.74 19.17
CA LEU A 73 14.80 -1.60 19.15
C LEU A 73 15.36 -1.00 20.43
N LYS A 74 14.63 -0.07 21.05
CA LYS A 74 14.95 0.48 22.37
C LYS A 74 14.07 -0.23 23.39
N ASN A 75 14.64 -1.11 24.21
CA ASN A 75 13.98 -1.75 25.36
C ASN A 75 13.49 -0.75 26.45
N ASP A 76 13.47 0.56 26.15
CA ASP A 76 13.01 1.64 27.02
C ASP A 76 11.75 2.29 26.42
N ASN A 77 10.75 2.52 27.27
CA ASN A 77 9.43 3.04 26.89
C ASN A 77 9.41 4.51 26.39
N ILE A 78 10.56 5.17 26.26
CA ILE A 78 10.64 6.58 25.87
C ILE A 78 11.25 6.70 24.47
N ILE A 79 10.36 6.85 23.48
CA ILE A 79 10.73 7.12 22.09
C ILE A 79 10.73 8.64 21.91
N ASP A 80 11.93 9.24 21.88
CA ASP A 80 12.07 10.67 21.54
C ASP A 80 12.00 10.90 20.01
N GLU A 81 11.49 12.08 19.61
CA GLU A 81 11.29 12.42 18.19
C GLU A 81 12.59 12.46 17.38
N SER A 82 13.69 12.88 18.01
CA SER A 82 15.01 12.91 17.39
C SER A 82 15.47 11.50 17.00
N SER A 83 15.17 10.51 17.81
CA SER A 83 15.52 9.12 17.59
C SER A 83 14.76 8.52 16.42
N CYS A 84 13.47 8.83 16.28
CA CYS A 84 12.69 8.46 15.10
C CYS A 84 13.26 9.04 13.80
N LEU A 85 13.66 10.33 13.83
CA LEU A 85 14.28 10.96 12.65
C LEU A 85 15.61 10.32 12.28
N VAL A 86 16.47 10.08 13.27
CA VAL A 86 17.77 9.42 13.06
C VAL A 86 17.55 8.03 12.47
N PHE A 87 16.64 7.25 13.04
CA PHE A 87 16.30 5.92 12.56
C PHE A 87 15.79 5.91 11.12
N VAL A 88 14.81 6.75 10.79
CA VAL A 88 14.27 6.84 9.42
C VAL A 88 15.36 7.25 8.42
N ASN A 89 16.23 8.19 8.80
CA ASN A 89 17.36 8.59 7.95
C ASN A 89 18.38 7.45 7.78
N GLN A 90 18.66 6.67 8.83
CA GLN A 90 19.52 5.48 8.76
C GLN A 90 18.93 4.44 7.80
N CYS A 91 17.64 4.11 7.92
CA CYS A 91 16.97 3.18 7.00
C CYS A 91 17.05 3.67 5.54
N LEU A 92 16.81 4.95 5.30
CA LEU A 92 16.92 5.54 3.96
C LEU A 92 18.35 5.45 3.41
N GLN A 93 19.36 5.72 4.25
CA GLN A 93 20.76 5.64 3.86
C GLN A 93 21.19 4.20 3.55
N GLU A 94 20.77 3.24 4.36
CA GLU A 94 21.03 1.82 4.11
C GLU A 94 20.43 1.35 2.79
N LEU A 95 19.17 1.73 2.53
CA LEU A 95 18.49 1.42 1.27
C LEU A 95 19.23 2.05 0.08
N TYR A 96 19.66 3.30 0.21
CA TYR A 96 20.46 3.97 -0.82
C TYR A 96 21.77 3.24 -1.10
N ASN A 97 22.53 2.91 -0.05
CA ASN A 97 23.79 2.19 -0.18
C ASN A 97 23.61 0.81 -0.84
N LYS A 98 22.57 0.05 -0.43
CA LYS A 98 22.23 -1.24 -1.04
C LYS A 98 21.86 -1.09 -2.52
N LYS A 99 21.08 -0.07 -2.86
CA LYS A 99 20.68 0.22 -4.24
C LYS A 99 21.88 0.54 -5.12
N GLU A 100 22.80 1.39 -4.64
CA GLU A 100 24.01 1.76 -5.38
C GLU A 100 24.98 0.57 -5.55
N ASN A 101 25.05 -0.34 -4.58
CA ASN A 101 25.78 -1.60 -4.73
C ASN A 101 25.19 -2.44 -5.88
N TYR A 102 23.87 -2.65 -5.90
CA TYR A 102 23.22 -3.43 -6.96
C TYR A 102 23.30 -2.76 -8.33
N ARG A 103 23.23 -1.43 -8.40
CA ARG A 103 23.43 -0.67 -9.65
C ARG A 103 24.84 -0.87 -10.21
N ARG A 104 25.86 -0.82 -9.35
CA ARG A 104 27.24 -1.10 -9.77
C ARG A 104 27.39 -2.52 -10.29
N GLU A 105 26.84 -3.51 -9.57
CA GLU A 105 26.88 -4.91 -10.02
C GLU A 105 26.14 -5.11 -11.35
N LEU A 106 24.98 -4.47 -11.51
CA LEU A 106 24.19 -4.50 -12.74
C LEU A 106 25.01 -3.94 -13.91
N ASN A 107 25.60 -2.76 -13.77
CA ASN A 107 26.43 -2.14 -14.80
C ASN A 107 27.61 -3.02 -15.22
N VAL A 108 28.24 -3.72 -14.26
CA VAL A 108 29.33 -4.66 -14.54
C VAL A 108 28.83 -5.88 -15.32
N LYS A 109 27.67 -6.44 -14.98
CA LYS A 109 27.09 -7.58 -15.70
C LYS A 109 26.61 -7.19 -17.11
N THR A 110 25.91 -6.08 -17.26
CA THR A 110 25.36 -5.65 -18.56
C THR A 110 26.45 -5.27 -19.55
N SER A 111 27.55 -4.65 -19.10
CA SER A 111 28.70 -4.30 -19.94
C SER A 111 29.51 -5.51 -20.43
N ARG A 112 29.45 -6.64 -19.71
CA ARG A 112 30.16 -7.88 -20.08
C ARG A 112 29.32 -8.82 -20.92
N LEU A 113 28.00 -8.68 -20.90
CA LEU A 113 27.08 -9.57 -21.61
C LEU A 113 26.97 -9.18 -23.08
N SER A 114 27.63 -9.96 -23.94
CA SER A 114 27.58 -9.76 -25.39
C SER A 114 26.14 -9.84 -25.93
N GLY A 115 25.77 -8.85 -26.75
CA GLY A 115 24.43 -8.74 -27.32
C GLY A 115 23.36 -8.15 -26.39
N TYR A 116 23.70 -7.81 -25.14
CA TYR A 116 22.79 -7.04 -24.28
C TYR A 116 22.51 -5.67 -24.89
N ASN A 117 21.24 -5.30 -24.96
CA ASN A 117 20.79 -4.06 -25.57
C ASN A 117 19.52 -3.56 -24.88
N ARG A 118 19.10 -2.34 -25.25
CA ARG A 118 17.94 -1.67 -24.65
C ARG A 118 16.61 -2.43 -24.80
N SER A 119 16.44 -3.22 -25.85
CA SER A 119 15.24 -4.04 -26.05
C SER A 119 15.16 -5.18 -25.03
N ILE A 120 16.30 -5.82 -24.76
CA ILE A 120 16.42 -6.88 -23.75
C ILE A 120 16.23 -6.29 -22.35
N GLU A 121 16.90 -5.17 -22.06
CA GLU A 121 16.73 -4.43 -20.81
C GLU A 121 15.25 -4.09 -20.55
N TYR A 122 14.58 -3.46 -21.52
CA TYR A 122 13.15 -3.14 -21.44
C TYR A 122 12.27 -4.38 -21.21
N THR A 123 12.60 -5.50 -21.85
CA THR A 123 11.86 -6.76 -21.67
C THR A 123 12.01 -7.29 -20.24
N ILE A 124 13.22 -7.24 -19.68
CA ILE A 124 13.49 -7.63 -18.30
C ILE A 124 12.80 -6.67 -17.33
N GLU A 125 12.91 -5.35 -17.55
CA GLU A 125 12.21 -4.33 -16.75
C GLU A 125 10.71 -4.61 -16.69
N LYS A 126 10.08 -4.87 -17.84
CA LYS A 126 8.64 -5.15 -17.89
C LYS A 126 8.28 -6.41 -17.15
N PHE A 127 9.08 -7.47 -17.27
CA PHE A 127 8.89 -8.70 -16.51
C PHE A 127 9.02 -8.44 -15.00
N VAL A 128 10.07 -7.75 -14.57
CA VAL A 128 10.32 -7.42 -13.16
C VAL A 128 9.20 -6.52 -12.60
N GLN A 129 8.73 -5.53 -13.36
CA GLN A 129 7.59 -4.69 -13.00
C GLN A 129 6.33 -5.52 -12.73
N GLN A 130 6.04 -6.50 -13.59
CA GLN A 130 4.90 -7.39 -13.40
C GLN A 130 5.03 -8.23 -12.13
N VAL A 131 6.21 -8.76 -11.83
CA VAL A 131 6.48 -9.54 -10.62
C VAL A 131 6.35 -8.68 -9.36
N LEU A 132 6.81 -7.43 -9.41
CA LEU A 132 6.81 -6.52 -8.26
C LEU A 132 5.49 -5.79 -8.04
N GLN A 133 4.49 -5.98 -8.91
CA GLN A 133 3.25 -5.23 -8.79
C GLN A 133 2.58 -5.45 -7.43
N SER A 134 2.53 -6.68 -6.92
CA SER A 134 1.91 -6.95 -5.61
C SER A 134 2.52 -6.10 -4.49
N LEU A 135 3.86 -6.06 -4.42
CA LEU A 135 4.61 -5.22 -3.48
C LEU A 135 4.34 -3.74 -3.70
N HIS A 136 4.32 -3.28 -4.96
CA HIS A 136 4.04 -1.89 -5.28
C HIS A 136 2.65 -1.46 -4.79
N ILE A 137 1.63 -2.30 -4.95
CA ILE A 137 0.29 -1.95 -4.49
C ILE A 137 0.22 -1.94 -2.96
N GLU A 138 0.80 -2.93 -2.28
CA GLU A 138 0.84 -3.00 -0.81
C GLU A 138 1.53 -1.77 -0.19
N ILE A 139 2.65 -1.34 -0.78
CA ILE A 139 3.36 -0.16 -0.29
C ILE A 139 2.59 1.14 -0.57
N ASN A 140 1.94 1.26 -1.74
CA ASN A 140 1.09 2.41 -2.02
C ASN A 140 -0.13 2.50 -1.08
N GLU A 141 -0.68 1.36 -0.67
CA GLU A 141 -1.74 1.30 0.34
C GLU A 141 -1.25 1.82 1.70
N HIS A 142 -0.07 1.39 2.14
CA HIS A 142 0.55 1.92 3.35
C HIS A 142 0.80 3.43 3.25
N ILE A 143 1.31 3.90 2.12
CA ILE A 143 1.50 5.33 1.89
C ILE A 143 0.18 6.08 2.01
N ALA A 144 -0.87 5.62 1.34
CA ALA A 144 -2.19 6.25 1.41
C ALA A 144 -2.74 6.28 2.84
N THR A 145 -2.56 5.19 3.60
CA THR A 145 -2.98 5.08 5.00
C THR A 145 -2.28 6.12 5.88
N VAL A 146 -0.96 6.26 5.72
CA VAL A 146 -0.14 7.22 6.47
C VAL A 146 -0.52 8.65 6.13
N GLN A 147 -0.64 8.95 4.84
CA GLN A 147 -1.07 10.26 4.35
C GLN A 147 -2.44 10.64 4.92
N TYR A 148 -3.39 9.73 4.85
CA TYR A 148 -4.73 9.97 5.35
C TYR A 148 -4.74 10.17 6.87
N HIS A 149 -4.00 9.35 7.62
CA HIS A 149 -3.91 9.48 9.07
C HIS A 149 -3.33 10.84 9.48
N TYR A 150 -2.26 11.28 8.82
CA TYR A 150 -1.66 12.57 9.10
C TYR A 150 -2.61 13.73 8.78
N THR A 151 -3.28 13.68 7.62
CA THR A 151 -4.32 14.65 7.24
C THR A 151 -5.46 14.69 8.27
N ASP A 152 -5.87 13.54 8.81
CA ASP A 152 -6.89 13.47 9.87
C ASP A 152 -6.47 14.22 11.13
N ILE A 153 -5.21 14.09 11.53
CA ILE A 153 -4.73 14.72 12.76
C ILE A 153 -4.66 16.24 12.59
N ILE A 154 -4.10 16.72 11.48
CA ILE A 154 -4.10 18.16 11.17
C ILE A 154 -5.53 18.71 11.18
N PHE A 155 -6.44 17.98 10.54
CA PHE A 155 -7.85 18.33 10.45
C PHE A 155 -8.48 18.44 11.86
N GLN A 156 -8.31 17.43 12.71
CA GLN A 156 -8.85 17.42 14.06
C GLN A 156 -8.25 18.53 14.93
N GLN A 157 -6.94 18.75 14.86
CA GLN A 157 -6.27 19.82 15.61
C GLN A 157 -6.76 21.21 15.18
N THR A 158 -6.92 21.42 13.87
CA THR A 158 -7.46 22.70 13.34
C THR A 158 -8.90 22.92 13.81
N TYR A 159 -9.71 21.87 13.87
CA TYR A 159 -11.07 21.94 14.38
C TYR A 159 -11.11 22.20 15.90
N PHE A 160 -10.32 21.47 16.69
CA PHE A 160 -10.28 21.63 18.15
C PHE A 160 -9.71 22.98 18.58
N ALA A 161 -8.83 23.58 17.78
CA ALA A 161 -8.35 24.94 18.02
C ALA A 161 -9.48 25.98 18.02
N GLN A 162 -10.65 25.69 17.43
CA GLN A 162 -11.83 26.56 17.46
C GLN A 162 -12.68 26.41 18.74
N ASN A 163 -12.22 25.62 19.73
CA ASN A 163 -12.90 25.35 20.99
C ASN A 163 -14.36 24.83 20.83
N PRO A 164 -14.58 23.78 20.03
CA PRO A 164 -15.89 23.15 19.92
C PRO A 164 -16.34 22.52 21.25
N ASN A 165 -17.64 22.41 21.45
CA ASN A 165 -18.21 21.74 22.62
C ASN A 165 -18.06 20.21 22.55
N ALA A 166 -18.33 19.51 23.66
CA ALA A 166 -18.14 18.08 23.78
C ALA A 166 -18.93 17.25 22.73
N ASN A 167 -20.17 17.64 22.43
CA ASN A 167 -21.00 16.94 21.44
C ASN A 167 -20.43 17.11 20.03
N GLN A 168 -19.97 18.30 19.70
CA GLN A 168 -19.30 18.61 18.43
C GLN A 168 -17.99 17.82 18.28
N ILE A 169 -17.20 17.70 19.35
CA ILE A 169 -15.97 16.89 19.37
C ILE A 169 -16.28 15.42 19.11
N GLN A 170 -17.31 14.85 19.75
CA GLN A 170 -17.69 13.44 19.57
C GLN A 170 -18.16 13.17 18.14
N LEU A 171 -19.05 14.02 17.62
CA LEU A 171 -19.56 13.89 16.26
C LEU A 171 -18.45 14.06 15.22
N MET A 172 -17.51 14.97 15.47
CA MET A 172 -16.34 15.13 14.62
C MET A 172 -15.48 13.86 14.56
N LYS A 173 -15.13 13.30 15.72
CA LYS A 173 -14.37 12.03 15.80
C LYS A 173 -15.09 10.91 15.05
N HIS A 174 -16.42 10.86 15.13
CA HIS A 174 -17.23 9.88 14.42
C HIS A 174 -17.14 10.06 12.89
N ILE A 175 -17.27 11.28 12.38
CA ILE A 175 -17.15 11.60 10.95
C ILE A 175 -15.74 11.27 10.42
N CYS A 176 -14.69 11.64 11.16
CA CYS A 176 -13.32 11.30 10.82
C CYS A 176 -13.13 9.77 10.70
N LYS A 177 -13.69 9.00 11.64
CA LYS A 177 -13.64 7.53 11.61
C LYS A 177 -14.38 6.96 10.41
N LEU A 178 -15.59 7.45 10.11
CA LEU A 178 -16.36 6.99 8.95
C LEU A 178 -15.63 7.29 7.64
N LYS A 179 -15.08 8.50 7.50
CA LYS A 179 -14.32 8.90 6.32
C LYS A 179 -13.04 8.08 6.17
N TYR A 180 -12.35 7.79 7.27
CA TYR A 180 -11.18 6.89 7.28
C TYR A 180 -11.54 5.52 6.74
N SER A 181 -12.56 4.88 7.34
CA SER A 181 -13.04 3.56 6.89
C SER A 181 -13.46 3.56 5.43
N GLN A 182 -14.08 4.65 4.96
CA GLN A 182 -14.46 4.81 3.57
C GLN A 182 -13.25 4.84 2.62
N GLU A 183 -12.24 5.66 2.91
CA GLU A 183 -11.05 5.76 2.07
C GLU A 183 -10.24 4.46 2.10
N MET A 184 -10.11 3.80 3.26
CA MET A 184 -9.48 2.48 3.35
C MET A 184 -10.20 1.44 2.48
N THR A 185 -11.54 1.42 2.52
CA THR A 185 -12.32 0.50 1.67
C THR A 185 -12.16 0.84 0.19
N LYS A 186 -12.04 2.13 -0.19
CA LYS A 186 -11.75 2.54 -1.57
C LYS A 186 -10.38 2.06 -2.04
N CYS A 187 -9.36 2.18 -1.19
CA CYS A 187 -8.02 1.66 -1.45
C CYS A 187 -8.06 0.14 -1.65
N GLU A 188 -8.77 -0.58 -0.79
CA GLU A 188 -8.94 -2.04 -0.89
C GLU A 188 -9.65 -2.44 -2.20
N VAL A 189 -10.75 -1.78 -2.56
CA VAL A 189 -11.45 -2.03 -3.84
C VAL A 189 -10.52 -1.78 -5.04
N LYS A 190 -9.73 -0.70 -5.02
CA LYS A 190 -8.78 -0.40 -6.08
C LYS A 190 -7.71 -1.49 -6.19
N LEU A 191 -7.15 -1.93 -5.06
CA LEU A 191 -6.21 -3.05 -4.97
C LEU A 191 -6.79 -4.33 -5.56
N LEU A 192 -8.04 -4.67 -5.23
CA LEU A 192 -8.70 -5.87 -5.74
C LEU A 192 -8.89 -5.79 -7.25
N LYS A 193 -9.31 -4.64 -7.78
CA LYS A 193 -9.45 -4.41 -9.23
C LYS A 193 -8.12 -4.57 -9.97
N GLU A 194 -7.04 -4.03 -9.42
CA GLU A 194 -5.70 -4.17 -9.99
C GLU A 194 -5.21 -5.63 -9.93
N LYS A 195 -5.42 -6.33 -8.80
CA LYS A 195 -5.11 -7.76 -8.66
C LYS A 195 -5.87 -8.63 -9.66
N ILE A 196 -7.17 -8.39 -9.85
CA ILE A 196 -8.01 -9.10 -10.84
C ILE A 196 -7.48 -8.84 -12.25
N SER A 197 -7.21 -7.58 -12.60
CA SER A 197 -6.73 -7.19 -13.93
C SER A 197 -5.42 -7.90 -14.31
N LEU A 198 -4.57 -8.15 -13.31
CA LEU A 198 -3.27 -8.79 -13.49
C LEU A 198 -3.29 -10.30 -13.28
N HIS A 199 -4.46 -10.90 -13.05
CA HIS A 199 -4.60 -12.31 -12.69
C HIS A 199 -3.71 -12.71 -11.50
N LEU A 200 -3.39 -11.74 -10.62
CA LEU A 200 -2.63 -11.97 -9.40
C LEU A 200 -3.59 -12.54 -8.36
N ILE A 201 -3.69 -13.86 -8.34
CA ILE A 201 -4.50 -14.56 -7.36
C ILE A 201 -3.79 -14.49 -6.02
N SER A 202 -4.46 -13.95 -5.00
CA SER A 202 -3.86 -13.83 -3.66
C SER A 202 -3.57 -15.22 -3.07
N HIS A 203 -2.39 -15.36 -2.46
CA HIS A 203 -1.97 -16.50 -1.63
C HIS A 203 -2.93 -16.81 -0.48
N ARG A 204 -3.79 -15.86 -0.06
CA ARG A 204 -4.85 -16.13 0.93
C ARG A 204 -5.87 -17.16 0.44
N PHE A 205 -6.06 -17.30 -0.87
CA PHE A 205 -6.93 -18.32 -1.48
C PHE A 205 -6.18 -19.60 -1.89
N GLU A 206 -4.88 -19.71 -1.57
CA GLU A 206 -4.06 -20.87 -1.93
C GLU A 206 -4.15 -22.01 -0.91
N HIS A 207 -4.78 -21.79 0.25
CA HIS A 207 -4.60 -22.68 1.39
C HIS A 207 -5.51 -23.92 1.47
N GLU A 208 -6.52 -24.04 0.62
CA GLU A 208 -7.35 -25.24 0.57
C GLU A 208 -7.40 -25.82 -0.84
N SER A 209 -6.55 -26.82 -1.09
CA SER A 209 -6.70 -27.66 -2.27
C SER A 209 -8.03 -28.43 -2.14
N ILE A 210 -9.04 -28.03 -2.91
CA ILE A 210 -10.35 -28.69 -3.00
C ILE A 210 -10.20 -30.21 -3.28
N ILE A 211 -9.07 -30.62 -3.89
CA ILE A 211 -8.70 -32.01 -4.09
C ILE A 211 -7.23 -32.20 -3.69
N LYS A 212 -6.93 -33.24 -2.89
CA LYS A 212 -5.55 -33.66 -2.65
C LYS A 212 -4.92 -34.05 -3.99
N LEU A 213 -4.00 -33.22 -4.51
CA LEU A 213 -3.23 -33.47 -5.74
C LEU A 213 -2.58 -34.87 -5.79
N SER A 214 -2.37 -35.51 -4.64
CA SER A 214 -1.91 -36.89 -4.54
C SER A 214 -2.83 -37.91 -5.23
N TRP A 215 -4.15 -37.67 -5.31
CA TRP A 215 -5.09 -38.57 -5.97
C TRP A 215 -5.00 -38.52 -7.51
N ILE A 216 -4.76 -37.35 -8.07
CA ILE A 216 -4.50 -37.21 -9.52
C ILE A 216 -3.14 -37.83 -9.87
N LYS A 217 -2.15 -37.73 -8.97
CA LYS A 217 -0.83 -38.36 -9.14
C LYS A 217 -0.88 -39.89 -9.14
N SER A 218 -1.82 -40.51 -8.42
CA SER A 218 -1.98 -41.98 -8.39
C SER A 218 -2.57 -42.58 -9.66
N ILE A 219 -3.07 -41.77 -10.60
CA ILE A 219 -3.61 -42.23 -11.87
C ILE A 219 -2.46 -42.75 -12.76
N ARG A 220 -2.51 -44.04 -13.11
CA ARG A 220 -1.50 -44.71 -13.94
C ARG A 220 -1.48 -44.21 -15.37
N GLU A 221 -2.66 -43.98 -15.95
CA GLU A 221 -2.80 -43.57 -17.33
C GLU A 221 -2.43 -42.08 -17.51
N SER A 222 -1.35 -41.84 -18.27
CA SER A 222 -0.75 -40.50 -18.39
C SER A 222 -1.70 -39.48 -19.03
N ARG A 223 -2.46 -39.89 -20.06
CA ARG A 223 -3.39 -39.01 -20.77
C ARG A 223 -4.51 -38.55 -19.85
N THR A 224 -5.18 -39.48 -19.18
CA THR A 224 -6.24 -39.23 -18.20
C THR A 224 -5.75 -38.35 -17.05
N ARG A 225 -4.54 -38.60 -16.55
CA ARG A 225 -3.91 -37.76 -15.52
C ARG A 225 -3.68 -36.32 -16.00
N GLN A 226 -3.16 -36.12 -17.20
CA GLN A 226 -2.94 -34.78 -17.77
C GLN A 226 -4.24 -34.03 -18.02
N GLU A 227 -5.26 -34.72 -18.55
CA GLU A 227 -6.60 -34.18 -18.78
C GLU A 227 -7.22 -33.69 -17.46
N LEU A 228 -7.18 -34.52 -16.41
CA LEU A 228 -7.69 -34.17 -15.08
C LEU A 228 -6.89 -33.06 -14.41
N TYR A 229 -5.56 -33.03 -14.59
CA TYR A 229 -4.73 -31.91 -14.13
C TYR A 229 -5.15 -30.58 -14.77
N LYS A 230 -5.42 -30.60 -16.08
CA LYS A 230 -5.85 -29.43 -16.82
C LYS A 230 -7.24 -28.98 -16.37
N GLN A 231 -8.19 -29.91 -16.23
CA GLN A 231 -9.54 -29.62 -15.74
C GLN A 231 -9.51 -29.05 -14.31
N TYR A 232 -8.76 -29.68 -13.41
CA TYR A 232 -8.57 -29.19 -12.04
C TYR A 232 -7.99 -27.78 -12.02
N LYS A 233 -6.94 -27.53 -12.81
CA LYS A 233 -6.31 -26.21 -12.89
C LYS A 233 -7.30 -25.16 -13.38
N ASN A 234 -8.07 -25.46 -14.42
CA ASN A 234 -9.11 -24.55 -14.94
C ASN A 234 -10.19 -24.26 -13.89
N VAL A 235 -10.71 -25.30 -13.22
CA VAL A 235 -11.75 -25.13 -12.18
C VAL A 235 -11.21 -24.33 -10.99
N ALA A 236 -9.98 -24.59 -10.55
CA ALA A 236 -9.35 -23.86 -9.46
C ALA A 236 -9.12 -22.38 -9.83
N GLU A 237 -8.64 -22.09 -11.05
CA GLU A 237 -8.47 -20.72 -11.55
C GLU A 237 -9.83 -19.99 -11.64
N GLN A 238 -10.87 -20.67 -12.14
CA GLN A 238 -12.20 -20.07 -12.26
C GLN A 238 -12.88 -19.84 -10.90
N ALA A 239 -12.79 -20.80 -9.97
CA ALA A 239 -13.31 -20.65 -8.61
C ALA A 239 -12.62 -19.48 -7.87
N ARG A 240 -11.31 -19.34 -8.03
CA ARG A 240 -10.54 -18.21 -7.47
C ARG A 240 -10.95 -16.87 -8.07
N SER A 241 -11.11 -16.82 -9.40
CA SER A 241 -11.60 -15.61 -10.09
C SER A 241 -12.97 -15.19 -9.54
N ASN A 242 -13.90 -16.15 -9.43
CA ASN A 242 -15.24 -15.92 -8.88
C ASN A 242 -15.21 -15.46 -7.41
N MET A 243 -14.36 -16.05 -6.56
CA MET A 243 -14.18 -15.60 -5.17
C MET A 243 -13.64 -14.17 -5.09
N MET A 244 -12.70 -13.81 -5.96
CA MET A 244 -12.15 -12.45 -6.00
C MET A 244 -13.19 -11.43 -6.44
N ILE A 245 -14.04 -11.79 -7.42
CA ILE A 245 -15.19 -10.97 -7.85
C ILE A 245 -16.17 -10.79 -6.69
N ALA A 246 -16.56 -11.87 -6.01
CA ALA A 246 -17.47 -11.79 -4.87
C ALA A 246 -16.89 -10.92 -3.73
N TYR A 247 -15.59 -11.07 -3.43
CA TYR A 247 -14.91 -10.24 -2.43
C TYR A 247 -14.89 -8.76 -2.83
N MET A 248 -14.66 -8.47 -4.11
CA MET A 248 -14.73 -7.11 -4.66
C MET A 248 -16.15 -6.53 -4.54
N GLU A 249 -17.18 -7.29 -4.88
CA GLU A 249 -18.58 -6.87 -4.73
C GLU A 249 -18.94 -6.58 -3.27
N CYS A 250 -18.48 -7.42 -2.33
CA CYS A 250 -18.63 -7.18 -0.90
C CYS A 250 -17.94 -5.88 -0.45
N ALA A 251 -16.69 -5.66 -0.86
CA ALA A 251 -15.94 -4.45 -0.53
C ALA A 251 -16.59 -3.19 -1.15
N GLU A 252 -17.13 -3.28 -2.37
CA GLU A 252 -17.90 -2.21 -2.99
C GLU A 252 -19.21 -1.91 -2.24
N GLY A 253 -19.90 -2.95 -1.78
CA GLY A 253 -21.08 -2.80 -0.91
C GLY A 253 -20.74 -2.08 0.40
N GLN A 254 -19.67 -2.47 1.08
CA GLN A 254 -19.19 -1.81 2.30
C GLN A 254 -18.82 -0.34 2.05
N LYS A 255 -18.13 -0.04 0.94
CA LYS A 255 -17.81 1.34 0.54
C LYS A 255 -19.07 2.19 0.41
N GLN A 256 -20.13 1.67 -0.21
CA GLN A 256 -21.41 2.37 -0.35
C GLN A 256 -22.09 2.58 1.01
N GLN A 257 -22.02 1.59 1.91
CA GLN A 257 -22.56 1.71 3.26
C GLN A 257 -21.85 2.79 4.07
N TYR A 258 -20.51 2.84 4.02
CA TYR A 258 -19.74 3.89 4.69
C TYR A 258 -20.05 5.29 4.12
N GLN A 259 -20.24 5.42 2.80
CA GLN A 259 -20.68 6.68 2.20
C GLN A 259 -22.04 7.12 2.76
N LYS A 260 -23.03 6.20 2.82
CA LYS A 260 -24.35 6.52 3.39
C LYS A 260 -24.26 6.97 4.85
N HIS A 261 -23.51 6.25 5.68
CA HIS A 261 -23.33 6.64 7.09
C HIS A 261 -22.61 7.98 7.23
N TYR A 262 -21.61 8.24 6.40
CA TYR A 262 -20.91 9.52 6.35
C TYR A 262 -21.87 10.66 6.00
N ASP A 263 -22.72 10.49 4.98
CA ASP A 263 -23.68 11.51 4.55
C ASP A 263 -24.72 11.81 5.65
N VAL A 264 -25.17 10.79 6.38
CA VAL A 264 -26.08 10.96 7.53
C VAL A 264 -25.39 11.74 8.66
N ALA A 265 -24.19 11.34 9.07
CA ALA A 265 -23.45 12.01 10.14
C ALA A 265 -23.12 13.47 9.79
N MET A 266 -22.81 13.75 8.51
CA MET A 266 -22.60 15.10 8.01
C MET A 266 -23.88 15.95 8.09
N LYS A 267 -25.03 15.36 7.76
CA LYS A 267 -26.33 16.03 7.88
C LYS A 267 -26.66 16.36 9.33
N GLU A 268 -26.50 15.41 10.24
CA GLU A 268 -26.72 15.60 11.68
C GLU A 268 -25.84 16.72 12.25
N LEU A 269 -24.56 16.74 11.86
CA LEU A 269 -23.65 17.79 12.33
C LEU A 269 -24.05 19.18 11.83
N HIS A 270 -24.46 19.26 10.57
CA HIS A 270 -24.95 20.49 9.98
C HIS A 270 -26.25 20.98 10.65
N ASP A 271 -27.14 20.06 11.03
CA ASP A 271 -28.38 20.38 11.74
C ASP A 271 -28.10 20.88 13.17
N ILE A 272 -27.20 20.22 13.91
CA ILE A 272 -26.73 20.67 15.24
C ILE A 272 -26.08 22.06 15.17
N GLN A 273 -25.33 22.33 14.09
CA GLN A 273 -24.66 23.61 13.91
C GLN A 273 -25.62 24.75 13.53
N LYS A 274 -26.70 24.46 12.80
CA LYS A 274 -27.75 25.44 12.48
C LYS A 274 -28.59 25.86 13.67
N MET A 275 -28.74 25.00 14.68
CA MET A 275 -29.53 25.29 15.87
C MET A 275 -28.90 26.33 16.81
N HIS A 276 -27.62 26.69 16.62
CA HIS A 276 -26.91 27.66 17.46
C HIS A 276 -26.09 28.68 16.62
N PRO A 277 -26.47 29.98 16.59
CA PRO A 277 -25.80 31.01 15.79
C PRO A 277 -24.30 31.18 16.06
N SER A 278 -23.85 30.90 17.29
CA SER A 278 -22.44 30.95 17.70
C SER A 278 -21.55 29.89 17.02
N ASN A 279 -22.14 28.91 16.32
CA ASN A 279 -21.41 27.81 15.68
C ASN A 279 -21.13 28.04 14.18
N GLN A 280 -21.60 29.14 13.57
CA GLN A 280 -21.44 29.36 12.11
C GLN A 280 -19.98 29.37 11.63
N GLN A 281 -19.07 29.98 12.39
CA GLN A 281 -17.64 29.99 12.07
C GLN A 281 -17.00 28.60 12.15
N LEU A 282 -17.47 27.76 13.07
CA LEU A 282 -17.08 26.35 13.19
C LEU A 282 -17.59 25.54 11.98
N THR A 283 -18.81 25.80 11.51
CA THR A 283 -19.41 25.17 10.32
C THR A 283 -18.61 25.44 9.06
N GLU A 284 -18.26 26.69 8.81
CA GLU A 284 -17.52 27.10 7.61
C GLU A 284 -16.08 26.58 7.64
N THR A 285 -15.41 26.68 8.80
CA THR A 285 -14.06 26.13 8.99
C THR A 285 -14.05 24.63 8.74
N MET A 286 -15.03 23.91 9.28
CA MET A 286 -15.15 22.47 9.13
C MET A 286 -15.47 22.04 7.69
N TRP A 287 -16.42 22.71 7.03
CA TRP A 287 -16.74 22.44 5.63
C TRP A 287 -15.52 22.65 4.74
N ASN A 288 -14.81 23.77 4.93
CA ASN A 288 -13.57 24.06 4.22
C ASN A 288 -12.49 23.02 4.47
N LEU A 289 -12.37 22.53 5.70
CA LEU A 289 -11.41 21.50 6.07
C LEU A 289 -11.77 20.12 5.49
N ILE A 290 -13.06 19.78 5.40
CA ILE A 290 -13.55 18.53 4.78
C ILE A 290 -13.36 18.57 3.26
N GLN A 291 -13.63 19.71 2.63
CA GLN A 291 -13.44 19.90 1.18
C GLN A 291 -11.96 19.90 0.76
N LYS A 292 -11.06 20.31 1.66
CA LYS A 292 -9.61 20.27 1.45
C LYS A 292 -8.98 18.89 1.69
N ARG A 293 -9.78 17.92 2.13
CA ARG A 293 -9.36 16.60 2.57
C ARG A 293 -9.48 15.56 1.47
#